data_AF-J2R1K6-F1
#
_entry.id   AF-J2R1K6-F1
#
_cell.length_a   1.000
_cell.length_b   1.000
_cell.length_c   1.000
_cell.angle_alpha   90.00
_cell.angle_beta   90.00
_cell.angle_gamma   90.00
#
_symmetry.space_group_name_H-M   'P 1'
#
loop_
_entity.id
_entity.type
_entity.pdbx_description
1 polymer ?
#
loop_
_entity_poly.entity_id
_entity_poly.type
_entity_poly.pdbx_seq_one_letter_code
_entity_poly.pdbx_strand_id
1 'polypeptide(L)'
;MATLIGTVTKVIGQVFAQSADGTKRALVEGDRLFAGDQLITGAEGAVAVHLQNGQELTLGRGSSMTMTGELLAGQAAHVNAAEAVTPSDAQLTDVEQIQKAIAAGDDPTKSAEATAAGPNAPGGTPGELGGGHSFVLLTEVGGRVDPIIGFPTAGFGGIPEFPEERHNAVIDNGDDTPPVVVPPPVNNPVTLTGLNVAGGELSLNEANLPAGSAANPGALTQSGSFTVSAPDGLTSLSIGGINVIVGGVAIGFPQSITSQLGNTLTITGYNPATGVVSYSYTLNGNENHAAGDGANNLSEQFTVIAGDSNGDTATGTLDVNITDDVPKAFDDSNGTASETQLTLTGNVLTNDVQGADRVPTGPVTPGTFTGTYGTLVLNANG
;
A
#
# COMPACT_ATOMS: atom_id res chain seq x y z
N MET A 1 28.41 -28.31 -33.53
CA MET A 1 28.81 -27.52 -32.33
C MET A 1 27.65 -26.58 -32.04
N ALA A 2 27.16 -26.55 -30.80
CA ALA A 2 26.05 -25.67 -30.43
C ALA A 2 26.54 -24.22 -30.39
N THR A 3 25.88 -23.33 -31.14
CA THR A 3 26.23 -21.90 -31.16
C THR A 3 25.77 -21.25 -29.87
N LEU A 4 26.67 -20.61 -29.12
CA LEU A 4 26.31 -19.87 -27.90
C LEU A 4 25.58 -18.58 -28.27
N ILE A 5 24.40 -18.36 -27.70
CA ILE A 5 23.56 -17.18 -27.95
C ILE A 5 23.75 -16.13 -26.86
N GLY A 6 23.78 -16.54 -25.60
CA GLY A 6 23.94 -15.63 -24.48
C GLY A 6 24.19 -16.33 -23.16
N THR A 7 24.47 -15.51 -22.15
CA THR A 7 24.67 -15.95 -20.76
C THR A 7 23.62 -15.28 -19.90
N VAL A 8 22.96 -16.05 -19.05
CA VAL A 8 21.97 -15.55 -18.10
C VAL A 8 22.65 -14.65 -17.07
N THR A 9 22.19 -13.41 -16.93
CA THR A 9 22.74 -12.44 -15.97
C THR A 9 21.89 -12.29 -14.74
N LYS A 10 20.57 -12.51 -14.84
CA LYS A 10 19.65 -12.40 -13.71
C LYS A 10 18.49 -13.36 -13.84
N VAL A 11 18.10 -14.01 -12.74
CA VAL A 11 16.92 -14.90 -12.69
C VAL A 11 16.07 -14.55 -11.47
N ILE A 12 14.76 -14.40 -11.68
CA ILE A 12 13.76 -14.25 -10.64
C ILE A 12 12.72 -15.35 -10.87
N GLY A 13 12.32 -16.06 -9.81
CA GLY A 13 11.32 -17.12 -9.90
C GLY A 13 11.78 -18.35 -10.69
N GLN A 14 10.82 -19.08 -11.27
CA GLN A 14 11.10 -20.31 -12.02
C GLN A 14 11.37 -20.01 -13.49
N VAL A 15 12.57 -20.34 -13.98
CA VAL A 15 12.97 -20.14 -15.38
C VAL A 15 13.67 -21.40 -15.89
N PHE A 16 13.35 -21.80 -17.12
CA PHE A 16 13.87 -23.02 -17.75
C PHE A 16 14.38 -22.76 -19.17
N ALA A 17 15.42 -23.48 -19.58
CA ALA A 17 15.75 -23.69 -20.98
C ALA A 17 15.28 -25.09 -21.39
N GLN A 18 14.51 -25.18 -22.46
CA GLN A 18 14.17 -26.44 -23.10
C GLN A 18 14.99 -26.60 -24.37
N SER A 19 15.88 -27.59 -24.42
CA SER A 19 16.66 -27.86 -25.62
C SER A 19 15.80 -28.50 -26.72
N ALA A 20 16.29 -28.52 -27.96
CA ALA A 20 15.57 -29.03 -29.12
C ALA A 20 15.18 -30.53 -29.02
N ASP A 21 15.82 -31.28 -28.13
CA ASP A 21 15.50 -32.67 -27.78
C ASP A 21 14.34 -32.79 -26.76
N GLY A 22 13.78 -31.66 -26.32
CA GLY A 22 12.69 -31.58 -25.36
C GLY A 22 13.14 -31.56 -23.89
N THR A 23 14.44 -31.68 -23.61
CA THR A 23 14.98 -31.70 -22.25
C THR A 23 14.86 -30.32 -21.61
N LYS A 24 14.16 -30.24 -20.46
CA LYS A 24 14.00 -28.99 -19.69
C LYS A 24 15.06 -28.90 -18.58
N ARG A 25 15.79 -27.79 -18.54
CA ARG A 25 16.81 -27.46 -17.54
C ARG A 25 16.42 -26.17 -16.82
N ALA A 26 16.38 -26.18 -15.50
CA ALA A 26 16.22 -24.96 -14.71
C ALA A 26 17.46 -24.07 -14.88
N LEU A 27 17.25 -22.77 -15.04
CA LEU A 27 18.33 -21.81 -15.28
C LEU A 27 18.69 -21.04 -14.01
N VAL A 28 19.98 -20.84 -13.82
CA VAL A 28 20.54 -19.93 -12.82
C VAL A 28 21.46 -18.90 -13.46
N GLU A 29 21.83 -17.87 -12.71
CA GLU A 29 22.77 -16.85 -13.17
C GLU A 29 24.11 -17.47 -13.57
N GLY A 30 24.64 -17.06 -14.72
CA GLY A 30 25.85 -17.62 -15.33
C GLY A 30 25.62 -18.77 -16.31
N ASP A 31 24.39 -19.30 -16.41
CA ASP A 31 24.09 -20.37 -17.36
C ASP A 31 24.16 -19.91 -18.81
N ARG A 32 24.63 -20.82 -19.67
CA ARG A 32 24.78 -20.59 -21.11
C ARG A 32 23.56 -21.09 -21.88
N LEU A 33 23.07 -20.24 -22.78
CA LEU A 33 21.97 -20.53 -23.68
C LEU A 33 22.48 -20.70 -25.11
N PHE A 34 22.06 -21.77 -25.76
CA PHE A 34 22.54 -22.14 -27.09
C PHE A 34 21.44 -21.98 -28.14
N ALA A 35 21.85 -21.89 -29.40
CA ALA A 35 20.93 -21.80 -30.52
C ALA A 35 20.05 -23.06 -30.57
N GLY A 36 18.74 -22.87 -30.61
CA GLY A 36 17.74 -23.93 -30.54
C GLY A 36 17.17 -24.18 -29.14
N ASP A 37 17.72 -23.58 -28.08
CA ASP A 37 17.10 -23.63 -26.75
C ASP A 37 15.86 -22.72 -26.70
N GLN A 38 14.77 -23.18 -26.11
CA GLN A 38 13.61 -22.38 -25.78
C GLN A 38 13.69 -21.92 -24.32
N LEU A 39 13.83 -20.62 -24.11
CA LEU A 39 13.78 -20.00 -22.79
C LEU A 39 12.33 -19.80 -22.37
N ILE A 40 11.97 -20.25 -21.16
CA ILE A 40 10.60 -20.28 -20.65
C ILE A 40 10.59 -19.75 -19.22
N THR A 41 9.76 -18.74 -18.93
CA THR A 41 9.55 -18.20 -17.57
C THR A 41 8.20 -18.66 -16.99
N GLY A 42 8.17 -18.95 -15.70
CA GLY A 42 6.96 -19.31 -14.96
C GLY A 42 6.07 -18.10 -14.63
N ALA A 43 4.98 -18.34 -13.90
CA ALA A 43 3.99 -17.31 -13.52
C ALA A 43 4.60 -16.15 -12.71
N GLU A 44 5.63 -16.43 -11.92
CA GLU A 44 6.42 -15.45 -11.13
C GLU A 44 7.85 -15.29 -11.68
N GLY A 45 8.11 -15.74 -12.92
CA GLY A 45 9.44 -15.85 -13.50
C GLY A 45 9.87 -14.62 -14.31
N ALA A 46 11.10 -14.16 -14.15
CA ALA A 46 11.73 -13.18 -15.05
C ALA A 46 13.21 -13.50 -15.24
N VAL A 47 13.74 -13.20 -16.43
CA VAL A 47 15.14 -13.50 -16.76
C VAL A 47 15.75 -12.43 -17.64
N ALA A 48 16.98 -12.06 -17.33
CA ALA A 48 17.82 -11.22 -18.16
C ALA A 48 18.98 -12.06 -18.72
N VAL A 49 19.26 -11.89 -20.01
CA VAL A 49 20.31 -12.62 -20.74
C VAL A 49 21.18 -11.60 -21.45
N HIS A 50 22.48 -11.66 -21.19
CA HIS A 50 23.46 -10.92 -21.96
C HIS A 50 23.83 -11.72 -23.21
N LEU A 51 23.45 -11.20 -24.37
CA LEU A 51 23.70 -11.82 -25.66
C LEU A 51 25.16 -11.66 -26.07
N GLN A 52 25.68 -12.56 -26.91
CA GLN A 52 27.07 -12.50 -27.39
C GLN A 52 27.37 -11.26 -28.24
N ASN A 53 26.35 -10.57 -28.76
CA ASN A 53 26.48 -9.30 -29.48
C ASN A 53 26.54 -8.07 -28.55
N GLY A 54 26.51 -8.27 -27.23
CA GLY A 54 26.56 -7.21 -26.22
C GLY A 54 25.21 -6.60 -25.85
N GLN A 55 24.11 -7.02 -26.48
CA GLN A 55 22.75 -6.58 -26.13
C GLN A 55 22.19 -7.38 -24.95
N GLU A 56 21.20 -6.81 -24.27
CA GLU A 56 20.48 -7.49 -23.20
C GLU A 56 19.08 -7.89 -23.68
N LEU A 57 18.70 -9.13 -23.37
CA LEU A 57 17.39 -9.69 -23.63
C LEU A 57 16.70 -9.95 -22.29
N THR A 58 15.53 -9.34 -22.09
CA THR A 58 14.72 -9.51 -20.87
C THR A 58 13.40 -10.18 -21.20
N LEU A 59 13.09 -11.27 -20.51
CA LEU A 59 11.79 -11.94 -20.55
C LEU A 59 11.08 -11.76 -19.20
N GLY A 60 9.81 -11.35 -19.26
CA GLY A 60 8.93 -11.23 -18.09
C GLY A 60 8.17 -12.53 -17.79
N ARG A 61 7.14 -12.43 -16.95
CA ARG A 61 6.33 -13.57 -16.49
C ARG A 61 5.61 -14.31 -17.62
N GLY A 62 5.49 -15.64 -17.48
CA GLY A 62 4.70 -16.50 -18.37
C GLY A 62 5.09 -16.43 -19.84
N SER A 63 6.34 -16.07 -20.14
CA SER A 63 6.83 -15.78 -21.49
C SER A 63 7.73 -16.90 -21.98
N SER A 64 7.77 -17.12 -23.29
CA SER A 64 8.73 -18.04 -23.90
C SER A 64 9.36 -17.45 -25.15
N MET A 65 10.64 -17.75 -25.38
CA MET A 65 11.38 -17.29 -26.55
C MET A 65 12.37 -18.35 -27.00
N THR A 66 12.43 -18.58 -28.31
CA THR A 66 13.43 -19.50 -28.89
C THR A 66 14.73 -18.74 -29.15
N MET A 67 15.85 -19.29 -28.71
CA MET A 67 17.19 -18.75 -28.91
C MET A 67 17.64 -19.05 -30.34
N THR A 68 17.54 -18.06 -31.24
CA THR A 68 18.00 -18.21 -32.63
C THR A 68 19.25 -17.38 -32.88
N GLY A 69 20.03 -17.75 -33.90
CA GLY A 69 21.20 -16.97 -34.32
C GLY A 69 20.85 -15.57 -34.82
N GLU A 70 19.58 -15.32 -35.18
CA GLU A 70 19.07 -14.01 -35.61
C GLU A 70 19.05 -13.00 -34.45
N LEU A 71 18.94 -13.46 -33.19
CA LEU A 71 19.06 -12.60 -32.01
C LEU A 71 20.42 -11.89 -31.92
N LEU A 72 21.47 -12.46 -32.52
CA LEU A 72 22.79 -11.86 -32.56
C LEU A 72 22.95 -10.86 -33.73
N ALA A 73 22.08 -10.91 -34.73
CA ALA A 73 22.15 -10.08 -35.94
C ALA A 73 21.51 -8.68 -35.78
N GLY A 74 21.00 -8.34 -34.58
CA GLY A 74 20.41 -7.03 -34.29
C GLY A 74 19.05 -6.78 -34.96
N GLN A 75 18.45 -7.81 -35.57
CA GLN A 75 17.06 -7.77 -36.01
C GLN A 75 16.16 -8.05 -34.81
N ALA A 76 15.29 -7.09 -34.50
CA ALA A 76 14.30 -7.22 -33.43
C ALA A 76 13.56 -8.55 -33.57
N ALA A 77 13.72 -9.42 -32.58
CA ALA A 77 12.99 -10.67 -32.52
C ALA A 77 11.51 -10.34 -32.47
N HIS A 78 10.78 -10.74 -33.53
CA HIS A 78 9.34 -10.76 -33.49
C HIS A 78 8.96 -11.75 -32.40
N VAL A 79 8.56 -11.26 -31.22
CA VAL A 79 7.87 -12.09 -30.25
C VAL A 79 6.62 -12.59 -30.97
N ASN A 80 6.50 -13.90 -31.16
CA ASN A 80 5.22 -14.51 -31.50
C ASN A 80 4.31 -14.38 -30.26
N ALA A 81 3.85 -13.16 -29.97
CA ALA A 81 2.55 -12.99 -29.40
C ALA A 81 1.55 -13.33 -30.51
N ALA A 82 0.55 -14.15 -30.20
CA ALA A 82 -0.53 -14.42 -31.14
C ALA A 82 -1.06 -13.08 -31.67
N GLU A 83 -1.02 -12.88 -32.99
CA GLU A 83 -1.74 -11.79 -33.63
C GLU A 83 -3.19 -11.87 -33.15
N ALA A 84 -3.66 -10.80 -32.51
CA ALA A 84 -5.05 -10.67 -32.11
C ALA A 84 -5.90 -10.55 -33.38
N VAL A 85 -6.30 -11.69 -33.93
CA VAL A 85 -7.49 -11.78 -34.76
C VAL A 85 -8.62 -11.31 -33.84
N THR A 86 -9.31 -10.24 -34.22
CA THR A 86 -10.48 -9.77 -33.47
C THR A 86 -11.43 -10.97 -33.31
N PRO A 87 -11.67 -11.47 -32.08
CA PRO A 87 -12.50 -12.64 -31.89
C PRO A 87 -13.88 -12.34 -32.47
N SER A 88 -14.45 -13.29 -33.21
CA SER A 88 -15.86 -13.17 -33.62
C SER A 88 -16.74 -13.10 -32.37
N ASP A 89 -17.93 -12.49 -32.44
CA ASP A 89 -18.80 -12.25 -31.26
C ASP A 89 -19.10 -13.54 -30.45
N ALA A 90 -18.97 -14.72 -31.07
CA ALA A 90 -19.13 -16.04 -30.45
C ALA A 90 -17.90 -16.53 -29.64
N GLN A 91 -16.78 -15.81 -29.70
CA GLN A 91 -15.50 -16.17 -29.06
C GLN A 91 -15.10 -15.21 -27.93
N LEU A 92 -15.82 -14.10 -27.77
CA LEU A 92 -15.62 -13.20 -26.62
C LEU A 92 -16.17 -13.89 -25.38
N THR A 93 -15.37 -13.92 -24.32
CA THR A 93 -15.85 -14.37 -23.01
C THR A 93 -16.90 -13.38 -22.48
N ASP A 94 -17.79 -13.82 -21.60
CA ASP A 94 -18.88 -12.99 -21.05
C ASP A 94 -18.36 -11.67 -20.45
N VAL A 95 -17.17 -11.71 -19.84
CA VAL A 95 -16.49 -10.55 -19.26
C VAL A 95 -16.10 -9.52 -20.31
N GLU A 96 -15.62 -9.96 -21.48
CA GLU A 96 -15.20 -9.06 -22.56
C GLU A 96 -16.40 -8.45 -23.29
N GLN A 97 -17.51 -9.18 -23.40
CA GLN A 97 -18.77 -8.63 -23.92
C GLN A 97 -19.33 -7.53 -23.00
N ILE A 98 -19.30 -7.74 -21.68
CA ILE A 98 -19.73 -6.74 -20.70
C ILE A 98 -18.84 -5.49 -20.75
N GLN A 99 -17.52 -5.65 -20.88
CA GLN A 99 -16.60 -4.52 -21.00
C GLN A 99 -16.84 -3.69 -22.26
N LYS A 100 -17.14 -4.33 -23.39
CA LYS A 100 -17.50 -3.64 -24.64
C LYS A 100 -18.85 -2.92 -24.53
N ALA A 101 -19.84 -3.52 -23.87
CA ALA A 101 -21.14 -2.89 -23.62
C ALA A 101 -21.00 -1.63 -22.75
N ILE A 102 -20.20 -1.69 -21.68
CA ILE A 102 -19.89 -0.51 -20.84
C ILE A 102 -19.21 0.58 -21.66
N ALA A 103 -18.22 0.22 -22.48
CA ALA A 103 -17.51 1.17 -23.35
C ALA A 103 -18.43 1.79 -24.44
N ALA A 104 -19.46 1.08 -24.87
CA ALA A 104 -20.49 1.58 -25.78
C ALA A 104 -21.59 2.42 -25.09
N GLY A 105 -21.55 2.53 -23.76
CA GLY A 105 -22.50 3.30 -22.96
C GLY A 105 -23.76 2.56 -22.56
N ASP A 106 -23.80 1.23 -22.72
CA ASP A 106 -24.91 0.40 -22.26
C ASP A 106 -24.81 0.13 -20.75
N ASP A 107 -25.95 0.15 -20.07
CA ASP A 107 -26.07 -0.12 -18.63
C ASP A 107 -25.99 -1.63 -18.35
N PRO A 108 -24.91 -2.13 -17.73
CA PRO A 108 -24.69 -3.56 -17.51
C PRO A 108 -25.70 -4.18 -16.54
N THR A 109 -26.48 -3.38 -15.80
CA THR A 109 -27.54 -3.89 -14.91
C THR A 109 -28.79 -4.35 -15.66
N LYS A 110 -28.90 -4.05 -16.96
CA LYS A 110 -30.06 -4.41 -17.79
C LYS A 110 -29.79 -5.48 -18.85
N SER A 111 -28.53 -5.68 -19.22
CA SER A 111 -28.12 -6.57 -20.31
C SER A 111 -27.32 -7.79 -19.86
N ALA A 112 -26.73 -7.79 -18.66
CA ALA A 112 -26.05 -8.95 -18.11
C ALA A 112 -27.06 -10.00 -17.59
N GLU A 113 -26.67 -11.29 -17.63
CA GLU A 113 -27.45 -12.34 -16.98
C GLU A 113 -27.58 -12.08 -15.47
N ALA A 114 -28.74 -12.37 -14.90
CA ALA A 114 -28.99 -12.16 -13.48
C ALA A 114 -28.00 -13.00 -12.66
N THR A 115 -27.31 -12.37 -11.70
CA THR A 115 -26.40 -13.07 -10.81
C THR A 115 -27.18 -14.15 -10.04
N ALA A 116 -26.67 -15.38 -10.06
CA ALA A 116 -27.34 -16.59 -9.56
C ALA A 116 -27.53 -16.67 -8.02
N ALA A 117 -27.49 -15.54 -7.32
CA ALA A 117 -27.60 -15.44 -5.86
C ALA A 117 -28.73 -14.48 -5.43
N GLY A 118 -29.87 -14.53 -6.15
CA GLY A 118 -31.09 -13.81 -5.78
C GLY A 118 -32.22 -14.79 -5.44
N PRO A 119 -33.09 -14.49 -4.45
CA PRO A 119 -34.19 -15.39 -4.03
C PRO A 119 -35.20 -15.77 -5.13
N ASN A 120 -35.17 -15.11 -6.27
CA ASN A 120 -36.16 -15.21 -7.35
C ASN A 120 -35.57 -15.60 -8.71
N ALA A 121 -34.43 -16.32 -8.76
CA ALA A 121 -33.90 -16.81 -10.04
C ALA A 121 -34.91 -17.76 -10.73
N PRO A 122 -35.38 -17.45 -11.96
CA PRO A 122 -36.33 -18.28 -12.67
C PRO A 122 -35.61 -19.41 -13.40
N GLY A 123 -35.99 -20.65 -13.10
CA GLY A 123 -35.72 -21.80 -13.96
C GLY A 123 -34.40 -22.51 -13.67
N GLY A 124 -34.51 -23.63 -12.96
CA GLY A 124 -33.43 -24.62 -12.85
C GLY A 124 -33.17 -25.31 -14.18
N THR A 125 -32.10 -24.89 -14.86
CA THR A 125 -31.40 -25.73 -15.84
C THR A 125 -29.93 -25.82 -15.43
N PRO A 126 -29.36 -27.04 -15.30
CA PRO A 126 -27.97 -27.21 -14.89
C PRO A 126 -27.00 -26.84 -16.02
N GLY A 127 -26.24 -25.77 -15.83
CA GLY A 127 -25.06 -25.41 -16.64
C GLY A 127 -23.76 -25.80 -15.93
N GLU A 128 -22.75 -26.17 -16.71
CA GLU A 128 -21.53 -26.86 -16.29
C GLU A 128 -20.66 -26.10 -15.26
N LEU A 129 -20.08 -26.89 -14.34
CA LEU A 129 -18.93 -26.55 -13.49
C LEU A 129 -19.10 -25.41 -12.46
N GLY A 130 -20.21 -25.39 -11.74
CA GLY A 130 -20.33 -24.70 -10.45
C GLY A 130 -20.97 -25.64 -9.42
N GLY A 131 -20.18 -26.14 -8.46
CA GLY A 131 -20.69 -27.02 -7.42
C GLY A 131 -21.77 -26.32 -6.60
N GLY A 132 -23.04 -26.66 -6.85
CA GLY A 132 -24.17 -26.12 -6.09
C GLY A 132 -24.03 -26.47 -4.61
N HIS A 133 -23.74 -25.47 -3.78
CA HIS A 133 -23.85 -25.63 -2.34
C HIS A 133 -25.34 -25.51 -1.99
N SER A 134 -25.94 -26.59 -1.52
CA SER A 134 -27.21 -26.47 -0.78
C SER A 134 -26.92 -25.66 0.48
N PHE A 135 -27.36 -24.41 0.56
CA PHE A 135 -27.40 -23.75 1.85
C PHE A 135 -28.62 -24.30 2.60
N VAL A 136 -28.37 -24.92 3.75
CA VAL A 136 -29.44 -25.19 4.70
C VAL A 136 -29.73 -23.86 5.37
N LEU A 137 -30.90 -23.29 5.10
CA LEU A 137 -31.39 -22.17 5.88
C LEU A 137 -31.84 -22.73 7.24
N LEU A 138 -30.94 -22.72 8.23
CA LEU A 138 -31.33 -23.01 9.60
C LEU A 138 -32.06 -21.78 10.14
N THR A 139 -33.37 -21.87 10.24
CA THR A 139 -34.13 -20.97 11.09
C THR A 139 -33.82 -21.31 12.55
N GLU A 140 -33.36 -20.32 13.31
CA GLU A 140 -33.13 -20.44 14.75
C GLU A 140 -34.48 -20.72 15.43
N VAL A 141 -34.73 -21.98 15.78
CA VAL A 141 -35.93 -22.42 16.51
C VAL A 141 -35.68 -22.60 18.02
N GLY A 142 -34.47 -22.29 18.49
CA GLY A 142 -34.08 -22.42 19.91
C GLY A 142 -33.42 -21.15 20.40
N GLY A 143 -33.99 -20.52 21.43
CA GLY A 143 -33.42 -19.34 22.05
C GLY A 143 -32.03 -19.60 22.62
N ARG A 144 -31.17 -18.58 22.53
CA ARG A 144 -29.83 -18.50 23.12
C ARG A 144 -29.78 -19.13 24.53
N VAL A 145 -28.95 -20.14 24.69
CA VAL A 145 -28.62 -20.74 26.00
C VAL A 145 -27.30 -20.14 26.46
N ASP A 146 -27.30 -19.50 27.63
CA ASP A 146 -26.06 -19.08 28.28
C ASP A 146 -25.33 -20.33 28.81
N PRO A 147 -24.10 -20.61 28.36
CA PRO A 147 -23.36 -21.78 28.83
C PRO A 147 -22.91 -21.55 30.27
N ILE A 148 -23.37 -22.39 31.18
CA ILE A 148 -22.76 -22.52 32.51
C ILE A 148 -21.47 -23.31 32.33
N ILE A 149 -20.33 -22.62 32.32
CA ILE A 149 -19.02 -23.27 32.32
C ILE A 149 -18.72 -23.69 33.76
N GLY A 150 -18.70 -25.01 34.01
CA GLY A 150 -18.05 -25.59 35.18
C GLY A 150 -18.82 -26.74 35.82
N PHE A 151 -18.13 -27.86 36.05
CA PHE A 151 -18.42 -28.67 37.22
C PHE A 151 -17.75 -28.01 38.43
N PRO A 152 -18.36 -27.99 39.62
CA PRO A 152 -17.61 -27.70 40.83
C PRO A 152 -16.59 -28.83 41.01
N THR A 153 -15.32 -28.58 40.67
CA THR A 153 -14.25 -29.49 41.08
C THR A 153 -14.04 -29.27 42.57
N ALA A 154 -14.60 -30.16 43.40
CA ALA A 154 -14.03 -30.36 44.72
C ALA A 154 -12.55 -30.69 44.49
N GLY A 155 -11.66 -29.81 44.95
CA GLY A 155 -10.22 -29.91 44.72
C GLY A 155 -9.67 -31.27 45.18
N PHE A 156 -8.47 -31.59 44.69
CA PHE A 156 -7.74 -32.82 45.01
C PHE A 156 -7.72 -33.11 46.52
N GLY A 157 -8.62 -33.97 46.98
CA GLY A 157 -8.57 -34.57 48.30
C GLY A 157 -7.57 -35.73 48.28
N GLY A 158 -6.41 -35.52 48.90
CA GLY A 158 -5.45 -36.56 49.23
C GLY A 158 -4.22 -36.62 48.31
N ILE A 159 -3.20 -35.82 48.62
CA ILE A 159 -1.82 -36.19 48.29
C ILE A 159 -1.44 -37.42 49.12
N PRO A 160 -0.85 -38.49 48.54
CA PRO A 160 -0.15 -39.49 49.32
C PRO A 160 1.01 -38.82 50.06
N GLU A 161 1.04 -39.00 51.38
CA GLU A 161 2.13 -38.59 52.26
C GLU A 161 3.42 -39.30 51.80
N PHE A 162 4.34 -38.54 51.19
CA PHE A 162 5.74 -38.95 51.08
C PHE A 162 6.44 -38.52 52.38
N PRO A 163 7.10 -39.42 53.12
CA PRO A 163 7.81 -39.02 54.34
C PRO A 163 9.03 -38.18 53.94
N GLU A 164 8.96 -36.87 54.15
CA GLU A 164 10.17 -36.04 54.19
C GLU A 164 10.84 -36.18 55.56
N GLU A 165 12.12 -36.53 55.54
CA GLU A 165 12.97 -36.65 56.70
C GLU A 165 12.96 -35.34 57.52
N ARG A 166 12.72 -35.47 58.84
CA ARG A 166 12.71 -34.33 59.75
C ARG A 166 14.11 -33.71 59.84
N HIS A 167 14.35 -32.64 59.10
CA HIS A 167 15.39 -31.69 59.44
C HIS A 167 14.75 -30.38 59.90
N ASN A 168 15.06 -30.02 61.15
CA ASN A 168 14.76 -28.78 61.86
C ASN A 168 13.44 -28.73 62.64
N ALA A 169 13.59 -28.86 63.96
CA ALA A 169 12.60 -28.45 64.93
C ALA A 169 12.38 -26.94 64.84
N VAL A 170 11.21 -26.54 64.32
CA VAL A 170 10.69 -25.20 64.49
C VAL A 170 9.86 -25.20 65.77
N ILE A 171 10.25 -24.35 66.72
CA ILE A 171 9.45 -24.03 67.90
C ILE A 171 8.25 -23.23 67.41
N ASP A 172 7.06 -23.79 67.62
CA ASP A 172 5.78 -23.16 67.36
C ASP A 172 5.53 -22.06 68.40
N ASN A 173 5.53 -20.81 67.94
CA ASN A 173 5.24 -19.62 68.74
C ASN A 173 3.75 -19.21 68.68
N GLY A 174 2.83 -20.12 68.34
CA GLY A 174 1.38 -19.89 68.51
C GLY A 174 0.81 -18.74 67.66
N ASP A 175 1.42 -18.48 66.50
CA ASP A 175 0.85 -17.58 65.50
C ASP A 175 0.00 -18.38 64.51
N ASP A 176 -1.22 -18.72 64.93
CA ASP A 176 -2.28 -19.30 64.09
C ASP A 176 -2.92 -18.23 63.17
N THR A 177 -2.15 -17.28 62.64
CA THR A 177 -2.64 -16.45 61.54
C THR A 177 -2.64 -17.30 60.26
N PRO A 178 -3.79 -17.44 59.56
CA PRO A 178 -3.80 -18.08 58.25
C PRO A 178 -2.76 -17.39 57.35
N PRO A 179 -2.00 -18.14 56.52
CA PRO A 179 -1.11 -17.52 55.56
C PRO A 179 -1.90 -16.48 54.77
N VAL A 180 -1.42 -15.23 54.76
CA VAL A 180 -2.03 -14.14 54.01
C VAL A 180 -2.06 -14.58 52.54
N VAL A 181 -3.24 -14.93 52.05
CA VAL A 181 -3.46 -15.14 50.62
C VAL A 181 -3.31 -13.77 49.97
N VAL A 182 -2.11 -13.47 49.47
CA VAL A 182 -1.88 -12.28 48.65
C VAL A 182 -2.75 -12.46 47.40
N PRO A 183 -3.70 -11.56 47.12
CA PRO A 183 -4.45 -11.61 45.88
C PRO A 183 -3.46 -11.63 44.70
N PRO A 184 -3.76 -12.32 43.59
CA PRO A 184 -2.93 -12.18 42.39
C PRO A 184 -2.79 -10.70 42.05
N PRO A 185 -1.61 -10.26 41.57
CA PRO A 185 -1.41 -8.86 41.19
C PRO A 185 -2.53 -8.44 40.23
N VAL A 186 -3.09 -7.26 40.49
CA VAL A 186 -4.12 -6.69 39.61
C VAL A 186 -3.45 -6.43 38.26
N ASN A 187 -4.00 -7.03 37.19
CA ASN A 187 -3.58 -6.71 35.83
C ASN A 187 -4.30 -5.43 35.37
N ASN A 188 -3.56 -4.45 34.89
CA ASN A 188 -4.04 -3.18 34.39
C ASN A 188 -3.71 -3.02 32.89
N PRO A 189 -4.73 -2.89 32.02
CA PRO A 189 -4.52 -2.90 30.59
C PRO A 189 -3.72 -1.71 30.10
N VAL A 190 -2.96 -1.94 29.03
CA VAL A 190 -2.34 -0.87 28.25
C VAL A 190 -3.42 -0.09 27.49
N THR A 191 -3.32 1.24 27.51
CA THR A 191 -4.23 2.12 26.78
C THR A 191 -3.47 3.19 26.01
N LEU A 192 -4.02 3.57 24.86
CA LEU A 192 -3.54 4.67 24.03
C LEU A 192 -4.66 5.72 23.95
N THR A 193 -4.35 6.99 24.22
CA THR A 193 -5.31 8.09 24.13
C THR A 193 -4.75 9.22 23.28
N GLY A 194 -5.62 9.88 22.51
CA GLY A 194 -5.21 10.92 21.54
C GLY A 194 -4.81 10.40 20.15
N LEU A 195 -5.19 9.15 19.82
CA LEU A 195 -5.00 8.49 18.51
C LEU A 195 -6.33 8.07 17.87
N ASN A 196 -7.41 8.77 18.20
CA ASN A 196 -8.75 8.51 17.66
C ASN A 196 -9.47 9.84 17.47
N VAL A 197 -8.76 10.79 16.85
CA VAL A 197 -9.29 12.12 16.58
C VAL A 197 -10.10 12.09 15.28
N ALA A 198 -11.33 12.60 15.32
CA ALA A 198 -12.16 12.67 14.12
C ALA A 198 -11.50 13.59 13.08
N GLY A 199 -11.22 13.07 11.89
CA GLY A 199 -10.49 13.80 10.85
C GLY A 199 -8.96 13.71 10.98
N GLY A 200 -8.45 12.74 11.75
CA GLY A 200 -7.02 12.48 11.94
C GLY A 200 -6.38 13.38 13.00
N GLU A 201 -5.20 13.00 13.47
CA GLU A 201 -4.47 13.76 14.47
C GLU A 201 -3.82 15.02 13.90
N LEU A 202 -3.36 14.97 12.64
CA LEU A 202 -2.77 16.11 11.93
C LEU A 202 -3.44 16.33 10.57
N SER A 203 -3.51 17.60 10.14
CA SER A 203 -4.00 17.98 8.81
C SER A 203 -3.10 19.03 8.19
N LEU A 204 -2.37 18.64 7.15
CA LEU A 204 -1.50 19.49 6.37
C LEU A 204 -2.16 19.80 5.02
N ASN A 205 -1.72 20.86 4.37
CA ASN A 205 -2.27 21.28 3.09
C ASN A 205 -1.14 21.64 2.13
N GLU A 206 -1.21 21.10 0.93
CA GLU A 206 -0.22 21.26 -0.12
C GLU A 206 -0.12 22.69 -0.65
N ALA A 207 -1.17 23.50 -0.51
CA ALA A 207 -1.14 24.93 -0.80
C ALA A 207 -0.03 25.66 -0.01
N ASN A 208 0.40 25.13 1.13
CA ASN A 208 1.48 25.70 1.93
C ASN A 208 2.88 25.40 1.37
N LEU A 209 3.01 24.48 0.42
CA LEU A 209 4.28 24.16 -0.23
C LEU A 209 4.83 25.39 -0.98
N PRO A 210 6.14 25.45 -1.28
CA PRO A 210 6.73 26.60 -1.96
C PRO A 210 6.11 26.93 -3.33
N ALA A 211 5.58 25.93 -4.03
CA ALA A 211 4.87 26.09 -5.30
C ALA A 211 3.33 26.17 -5.13
N GLY A 212 2.82 25.97 -3.91
CA GLY A 212 1.40 25.93 -3.62
C GLY A 212 0.71 27.27 -3.78
N SER A 213 -0.62 27.24 -3.87
CA SER A 213 -1.48 28.40 -4.05
C SER A 213 -1.43 29.41 -2.90
N ALA A 214 -0.94 29.01 -1.72
CA ALA A 214 -0.84 29.83 -0.51
C ALA A 214 0.40 29.50 0.32
N ALA A 215 1.59 29.56 -0.30
CA ALA A 215 2.86 29.13 0.30
C ALA A 215 3.07 29.65 1.74
N ASN A 216 3.27 28.71 2.67
CA ASN A 216 3.48 28.99 4.08
C ASN A 216 4.41 27.93 4.70
N PRO A 217 5.74 28.17 4.68
CA PRO A 217 6.72 27.22 5.19
C PRO A 217 6.51 26.84 6.67
N GLY A 218 5.89 27.72 7.47
CA GLY A 218 5.62 27.47 8.88
C GLY A 218 4.49 26.45 9.12
N ALA A 219 3.64 26.19 8.12
CA ALA A 219 2.55 25.23 8.21
C ALA A 219 2.93 23.83 7.70
N LEU A 220 4.10 23.68 7.06
CA LEU A 220 4.59 22.41 6.52
C LEU A 220 5.04 21.43 7.60
N THR A 221 5.32 21.91 8.81
CA THR A 221 5.61 21.06 9.96
C THR A 221 4.56 21.28 11.04
N GLN A 222 3.86 20.22 11.40
CA GLN A 222 2.89 20.23 12.50
C GLN A 222 3.31 19.25 13.58
N SER A 223 2.98 19.58 14.82
CA SER A 223 3.32 18.78 15.99
C SER A 223 2.06 18.31 16.70
N GLY A 224 2.14 17.12 17.26
CA GLY A 224 1.08 16.52 18.04
C GLY A 224 1.63 15.73 19.21
N SER A 225 0.71 15.19 20.01
CA SER A 225 1.05 14.29 21.10
C SER A 225 -0.08 13.33 21.38
N PHE A 226 0.27 12.14 21.82
CA PHE A 226 -0.68 11.17 22.37
C PHE A 226 -0.13 10.64 23.70
N THR A 227 -0.96 9.93 24.46
CA THR A 227 -0.55 9.34 25.73
C THR A 227 -0.64 7.82 25.68
N VAL A 228 0.38 7.16 26.20
CA VAL A 228 0.38 5.73 26.50
C VAL A 228 0.32 5.55 28.01
N SER A 229 -0.64 4.74 28.48
CA SER A 229 -0.73 4.35 29.89
C SER A 229 -0.58 2.85 30.01
N ALA A 230 0.43 2.41 30.73
CA ALA A 230 0.70 1.02 31.08
C ALA A 230 1.06 0.97 32.57
N PRO A 231 0.07 0.90 33.48
CA PRO A 231 0.30 0.94 34.92
C PRO A 231 1.21 -0.18 35.44
N ASP A 232 1.23 -1.32 34.74
CA ASP A 232 2.09 -2.48 35.04
C ASP A 232 3.51 -2.36 34.45
N GLY A 233 3.84 -1.22 33.84
CA GLY A 233 5.16 -0.92 33.32
C GLY A 233 5.26 -1.15 31.81
N LEU A 234 5.40 -0.05 31.06
CA LEU A 234 5.57 -0.07 29.62
C LEU A 234 6.91 -0.73 29.25
N THR A 235 6.88 -1.83 28.50
CA THR A 235 8.07 -2.60 28.11
C THR A 235 8.46 -2.38 26.65
N SER A 236 7.48 -2.10 25.78
CA SER A 236 7.73 -1.80 24.38
C SER A 236 6.79 -0.70 23.86
N LEU A 237 7.30 0.12 22.95
CA LEU A 237 6.52 1.10 22.20
C LEU A 237 7.14 1.28 20.80
N SER A 238 6.35 1.04 19.76
CA SER A 238 6.74 1.24 18.36
C SER A 238 5.74 2.17 17.67
N ILE A 239 6.23 3.08 16.83
CA ILE A 239 5.42 4.07 16.10
C ILE A 239 5.90 4.14 14.65
N GLY A 240 5.10 3.67 13.71
CA GLY A 240 5.46 3.68 12.27
C GLY A 240 6.75 2.93 11.94
N GLY A 241 7.19 2.01 12.81
CA GLY A 241 8.48 1.31 12.70
C GLY A 241 9.63 1.92 13.53
N ILE A 242 9.43 3.08 14.17
CA ILE A 242 10.37 3.64 15.15
C ILE A 242 10.19 2.92 16.48
N ASN A 243 11.24 2.26 16.96
CA ASN A 243 11.24 1.68 18.30
C ASN A 243 11.55 2.75 19.34
N VAL A 244 10.50 3.26 19.99
CA VAL A 244 10.59 4.31 21.01
C VAL A 244 11.00 3.75 22.36
N ILE A 245 10.49 2.58 22.73
CA ILE A 245 10.85 1.87 23.98
C ILE A 245 11.16 0.42 23.65
N VAL A 246 12.28 -0.08 24.19
CA VAL A 246 12.70 -1.48 24.08
C VAL A 246 13.15 -1.96 25.45
N GLY A 247 12.52 -3.02 25.97
CA GLY A 247 12.84 -3.58 27.29
C GLY A 247 12.60 -2.59 28.44
N GLY A 248 11.60 -1.72 28.30
CA GLY A 248 11.26 -0.69 29.28
C GLY A 248 12.17 0.55 29.27
N VAL A 249 13.13 0.62 28.34
CA VAL A 249 14.05 1.75 28.21
C VAL A 249 13.71 2.55 26.96
N ALA A 250 13.53 3.86 27.13
CA ALA A 250 13.34 4.77 26.00
C ALA A 250 14.62 4.90 25.16
N ILE A 251 14.48 4.77 23.86
CA ILE A 251 15.54 5.02 22.89
C ILE A 251 15.63 6.53 22.65
N GLY A 252 16.86 7.06 22.55
CA GLY A 252 17.11 8.52 22.50
C GLY A 252 16.34 9.26 21.41
N PHE A 253 16.09 10.56 21.64
CA PHE A 253 15.29 11.42 20.77
C PHE A 253 16.12 12.60 20.23
N PRO A 254 15.74 13.18 19.08
CA PRO A 254 14.63 12.78 18.21
C PRO A 254 14.94 11.52 17.39
N GLN A 255 13.90 10.83 16.94
CA GLN A 255 13.99 9.72 15.99
C GLN A 255 13.06 9.99 14.81
N SER A 256 13.50 9.73 13.59
CA SER A 256 12.73 10.04 12.39
C SER A 256 12.71 8.88 11.40
N ILE A 257 11.63 8.81 10.64
CA ILE A 257 11.48 7.97 9.47
C ILE A 257 10.97 8.80 8.31
N THR A 258 11.30 8.36 7.09
CA THR A 258 10.64 8.83 5.88
C THR A 258 9.46 7.91 5.59
N SER A 259 8.29 8.50 5.39
CA SER A 259 7.08 7.76 5.02
C SER A 259 7.17 7.22 3.60
N GLN A 260 6.21 6.39 3.22
CA GLN A 260 6.16 5.84 1.86
C GLN A 260 5.94 6.91 0.79
N LEU A 261 5.33 8.03 1.18
CA LEU A 261 5.11 9.20 0.33
C LEU A 261 6.33 10.15 0.30
N GLY A 262 7.36 9.91 1.11
CA GLY A 262 8.56 10.75 1.15
C GLY A 262 8.51 11.87 2.19
N ASN A 263 7.46 11.90 3.01
CA ASN A 263 7.30 12.85 4.13
C ASN A 263 8.06 12.39 5.37
N THR A 264 8.24 13.27 6.36
CA THR A 264 9.04 12.95 7.54
C THR A 264 8.18 12.89 8.80
N LEU A 265 8.09 11.71 9.42
CA LEU A 265 7.60 11.58 10.80
C LEU A 265 8.78 11.61 11.76
N THR A 266 8.69 12.43 12.80
CA THR A 266 9.70 12.55 13.86
C THR A 266 9.07 12.39 15.23
N ILE A 267 9.54 11.42 16.02
CA ILE A 267 9.22 11.32 17.44
C ILE A 267 10.21 12.21 18.20
N THR A 268 9.69 13.25 18.84
CA THR A 268 10.50 14.31 19.46
C THR A 268 10.77 14.04 20.94
N GLY A 269 9.95 13.22 21.60
CA GLY A 269 10.20 12.83 22.98
C GLY A 269 9.16 11.90 23.58
N TYR A 270 9.49 11.35 24.74
CA TYR A 270 8.62 10.58 25.61
C TYR A 270 8.83 11.00 27.08
N ASN A 271 7.74 11.31 27.78
CA ASN A 271 7.78 11.60 29.22
C ASN A 271 7.32 10.36 30.02
N PRO A 272 8.24 9.66 30.72
CA PRO A 272 7.89 8.44 31.45
C PRO A 272 6.99 8.68 32.68
N ALA A 273 6.93 9.91 33.21
CA ALA A 273 6.07 10.23 34.36
C ALA A 273 4.60 10.40 33.95
N THR A 274 4.34 10.87 32.74
CA THR A 274 2.97 11.14 32.25
C THR A 274 2.53 10.21 31.13
N GLY A 275 3.44 9.45 30.54
CA GLY A 275 3.17 8.61 29.36
C GLY A 275 3.02 9.39 28.05
N VAL A 276 3.30 10.70 28.05
CA VAL A 276 3.10 11.55 26.87
C VAL A 276 4.21 11.32 25.86
N VAL A 277 3.81 11.03 24.62
CA VAL A 277 4.69 10.95 23.45
C VAL A 277 4.44 12.18 22.59
N SER A 278 5.51 12.91 22.28
CA SER A 278 5.47 14.08 21.40
C SER A 278 6.06 13.72 20.04
N TYR A 279 5.44 14.20 18.97
CA TYR A 279 5.88 13.97 17.61
C TYR A 279 5.65 15.21 16.74
N SER A 280 6.32 15.22 15.59
CA SER A 280 6.08 16.18 14.51
C SER A 280 6.08 15.47 13.17
N TYR A 281 5.30 15.99 12.24
CA TYR A 281 5.24 15.54 10.87
C TYR A 281 5.55 16.71 9.93
N THR A 282 6.37 16.46 8.92
CA THR A 282 6.74 17.45 7.89
C THR A 282 6.31 16.97 6.50
N LEU A 283 5.46 17.76 5.84
CA LEU A 283 5.12 17.62 4.42
C LEU A 283 6.29 18.17 3.59
N ASN A 284 6.98 17.29 2.86
CA ASN A 284 8.20 17.63 2.14
C ASN A 284 7.96 18.00 0.67
N GLY A 285 6.87 17.53 0.09
CA GLY A 285 6.53 17.71 -1.32
C GLY A 285 5.04 17.62 -1.56
N ASN A 286 4.64 17.80 -2.81
CA ASN A 286 3.29 17.49 -3.25
C ASN A 286 3.17 15.98 -3.50
N GLU A 287 1.98 15.47 -3.28
CA GLU A 287 1.63 14.07 -3.33
C GLU A 287 0.71 13.79 -4.50
N ASN A 288 0.71 12.54 -4.97
CA ASN A 288 -0.24 12.16 -6.01
C ASN A 288 -1.61 11.86 -5.40
N HIS A 289 -2.53 12.81 -5.54
CA HIS A 289 -3.91 12.68 -5.14
C HIS A 289 -4.76 11.87 -6.15
N ALA A 290 -5.93 11.39 -5.69
CA ALA A 290 -6.88 10.75 -6.58
C ALA A 290 -7.51 11.78 -7.53
N ALA A 291 -7.70 11.42 -8.80
CA ALA A 291 -8.28 12.34 -9.77
C ALA A 291 -9.70 12.78 -9.35
N GLY A 292 -9.94 14.10 -9.36
CA GLY A 292 -11.22 14.72 -9.06
C GLY A 292 -11.20 16.22 -9.33
N ASP A 293 -12.36 16.83 -9.53
CA ASP A 293 -12.50 18.27 -9.81
C ASP A 293 -12.44 19.11 -8.53
N GLY A 294 -11.31 19.06 -7.82
CA GLY A 294 -11.02 19.95 -6.69
C GLY A 294 -10.26 19.29 -5.54
N ALA A 295 -10.18 20.05 -4.44
CA ALA A 295 -9.42 19.64 -3.27
C ALA A 295 -9.99 18.35 -2.67
N ASN A 296 -9.09 17.40 -2.43
CA ASN A 296 -9.39 16.11 -1.84
C ASN A 296 -8.32 15.79 -0.78
N ASN A 297 -8.50 14.69 -0.06
CA ASN A 297 -7.59 14.30 1.02
C ASN A 297 -6.90 12.98 0.71
N LEU A 298 -5.61 12.94 1.00
CA LEU A 298 -4.79 11.74 1.07
C LEU A 298 -4.42 11.50 2.54
N SER A 299 -4.60 10.27 3.02
CA SER A 299 -4.33 9.92 4.42
C SER A 299 -3.12 9.00 4.53
N GLU A 300 -2.20 9.34 5.43
CA GLU A 300 -1.13 8.46 5.90
C GLU A 300 -1.45 7.94 7.30
N GLN A 301 -1.14 6.67 7.56
CA GLN A 301 -1.39 6.03 8.85
C GLN A 301 -0.12 5.37 9.37
N PHE A 302 0.29 5.73 10.58
CA PHE A 302 1.43 5.13 11.26
C PHE A 302 0.94 4.27 12.41
N THR A 303 1.14 2.95 12.33
CA THR A 303 0.72 2.04 13.39
C THR A 303 1.51 2.31 14.68
N VAL A 304 0.80 2.41 15.79
CA VAL A 304 1.33 2.53 17.15
C VAL A 304 1.06 1.23 17.89
N ILE A 305 2.10 0.60 18.42
CA ILE A 305 2.00 -0.64 19.19
C ILE A 305 2.70 -0.44 20.52
N ALA A 306 1.98 -0.65 21.62
CA ALA A 306 2.51 -0.59 22.97
C ALA A 306 2.30 -1.95 23.66
N GLY A 307 3.26 -2.35 24.48
CA GLY A 307 3.15 -3.57 25.29
C GLY A 307 3.80 -3.40 26.66
N ASP A 308 3.21 -3.99 27.69
CA ASP A 308 3.70 -3.92 29.06
C ASP A 308 4.50 -5.16 29.50
N SER A 309 4.79 -5.23 30.81
CA SER A 309 5.65 -6.25 31.40
C SER A 309 4.96 -7.60 31.64
N ASN A 310 3.63 -7.66 31.62
CA ASN A 310 2.85 -8.87 31.89
C ASN A 310 2.18 -9.46 30.65
N GLY A 311 2.28 -8.76 29.50
CA GLY A 311 1.91 -9.26 28.18
C GLY A 311 0.72 -8.55 27.56
N ASP A 312 0.14 -7.54 28.22
CA ASP A 312 -0.93 -6.74 27.64
C ASP A 312 -0.39 -5.83 26.53
N THR A 313 -1.19 -5.66 25.48
CA THR A 313 -0.83 -4.84 24.32
C THR A 313 -1.96 -3.91 23.92
N ALA A 314 -1.61 -2.72 23.44
CA ALA A 314 -2.53 -1.80 22.79
C ALA A 314 -2.03 -1.48 21.38
N THR A 315 -2.95 -1.31 20.45
CA THR A 315 -2.67 -0.87 19.08
C THR A 315 -3.55 0.33 18.74
N GLY A 316 -2.97 1.31 18.05
CA GLY A 316 -3.66 2.47 17.50
C GLY A 316 -3.00 2.92 16.21
N THR A 317 -3.53 3.98 15.60
CA THR A 317 -2.97 4.60 14.41
C THR A 317 -2.76 6.09 14.67
N LEU A 318 -1.63 6.61 14.23
CA LEU A 318 -1.42 8.04 14.07
C LEU A 318 -1.77 8.39 12.63
N ASP A 319 -2.85 9.13 12.45
CA ASP A 319 -3.44 9.46 11.16
C ASP A 319 -3.09 10.90 10.78
N VAL A 320 -2.50 11.06 9.60
CA VAL A 320 -2.12 12.36 9.03
C VAL A 320 -2.88 12.54 7.72
N ASN A 321 -3.63 13.65 7.62
CA ASN A 321 -4.33 14.02 6.40
C ASN A 321 -3.56 15.10 5.65
N ILE A 322 -3.37 14.88 4.36
CA ILE A 322 -2.80 15.83 3.42
C ILE A 322 -3.95 16.27 2.52
N THR A 323 -4.27 17.57 2.55
CA THR A 323 -5.28 18.15 1.67
C THR A 323 -4.60 18.72 0.44
N ASP A 324 -5.09 18.28 -0.72
CA ASP A 324 -4.66 18.67 -2.05
C ASP A 324 -4.74 20.19 -2.26
N ASP A 325 -3.86 20.70 -3.10
CA ASP A 325 -3.93 22.08 -3.60
C ASP A 325 -4.81 22.12 -4.86
N VAL A 326 -5.33 23.30 -5.22
CA VAL A 326 -6.10 23.46 -6.45
C VAL A 326 -5.61 24.67 -7.25
N PRO A 327 -5.40 24.51 -8.58
CA PRO A 327 -5.11 25.65 -9.42
C PRO A 327 -6.32 26.58 -9.52
N LYS A 328 -6.07 27.85 -9.79
CA LYS A 328 -7.09 28.86 -10.05
C LYS A 328 -6.70 29.70 -11.27
N ALA A 329 -7.48 29.53 -12.33
CA ALA A 329 -7.40 30.39 -13.51
C ALA A 329 -8.17 31.71 -13.29
N PHE A 330 -7.66 32.78 -13.87
CA PHE A 330 -8.31 34.07 -13.96
C PHE A 330 -8.47 34.45 -15.43
N ASP A 331 -9.52 35.22 -15.74
CA ASP A 331 -9.78 35.64 -17.12
C ASP A 331 -8.56 36.37 -17.73
N ASP A 332 -8.20 35.96 -18.93
CA ASP A 332 -7.13 36.57 -19.70
C ASP A 332 -7.50 38.00 -20.11
N SER A 333 -6.50 38.87 -20.13
CA SER A 333 -6.65 40.23 -20.62
C SER A 333 -5.83 40.42 -21.89
N ASN A 334 -6.40 41.15 -22.84
CA ASN A 334 -5.69 41.61 -24.03
C ASN A 334 -6.03 43.08 -24.30
N GLY A 335 -5.15 43.73 -25.06
CA GLY A 335 -5.40 45.09 -25.53
C GLY A 335 -6.48 45.15 -26.62
N THR A 336 -7.00 46.36 -26.87
CA THR A 336 -7.88 46.63 -28.02
C THR A 336 -7.07 47.02 -29.25
N ALA A 337 -7.37 46.41 -30.40
CA ALA A 337 -6.69 46.71 -31.66
C ALA A 337 -7.03 48.11 -32.21
N SER A 338 -6.07 48.75 -32.86
CA SER A 338 -6.21 50.02 -33.59
C SER A 338 -5.21 50.06 -34.75
N GLU A 339 -5.51 50.82 -35.81
CA GLU A 339 -4.59 51.04 -36.93
C GLU A 339 -3.25 51.67 -36.50
N THR A 340 -3.22 52.35 -35.36
CA THR A 340 -2.00 52.93 -34.77
C THR A 340 -1.28 51.98 -33.79
N GLN A 341 -1.90 50.85 -33.44
CA GLN A 341 -1.40 49.91 -32.44
C GLN A 341 -1.11 48.55 -33.10
N LEU A 342 0.11 48.40 -33.60
CA LEU A 342 0.54 47.24 -34.39
C LEU A 342 0.89 45.99 -33.56
N THR A 343 1.04 46.16 -32.23
CA THR A 343 1.37 45.06 -31.30
C THR A 343 0.40 45.08 -30.13
N LEU A 344 -0.15 43.91 -29.81
CA LEU A 344 -0.97 43.68 -28.64
C LEU A 344 -0.27 42.67 -27.75
N THR A 345 -0.32 42.90 -26.44
CA THR A 345 0.15 41.95 -25.43
C THR A 345 -1.04 41.51 -24.59
N GLY A 346 -0.95 40.30 -24.04
CA GLY A 346 -1.90 39.77 -23.10
C GLY A 346 -1.19 38.80 -22.15
N ASN A 347 -1.98 38.00 -21.47
CA ASN A 347 -1.53 36.97 -20.55
C ASN A 347 -2.31 35.68 -20.80
N VAL A 348 -1.67 34.55 -20.47
CA VAL A 348 -2.32 33.23 -20.39
C VAL A 348 -2.10 32.60 -19.01
N LEU A 349 -0.92 32.78 -18.41
CA LEU A 349 -0.61 32.16 -17.09
C LEU A 349 -0.19 33.17 -16.02
N THR A 350 0.19 34.38 -16.40
CA THR A 350 0.85 35.31 -15.47
C THR A 350 -0.08 35.88 -14.40
N ASN A 351 -1.39 35.79 -14.61
CA ASN A 351 -2.45 36.12 -13.66
C ASN A 351 -2.96 34.90 -12.87
N ASP A 352 -2.60 33.68 -13.27
CA ASP A 352 -3.11 32.43 -12.72
C ASP A 352 -2.33 31.98 -11.48
N VAL A 353 -2.99 31.16 -10.68
CA VAL A 353 -2.36 30.42 -9.58
C VAL A 353 -2.30 28.95 -9.99
N GLN A 354 -1.09 28.44 -10.26
CA GLN A 354 -0.91 27.07 -10.75
C GLN A 354 -0.98 26.00 -9.66
N GLY A 355 -0.73 26.37 -8.40
CA GLY A 355 -0.71 25.45 -7.27
C GLY A 355 0.49 24.51 -7.22
N ALA A 356 0.50 23.64 -6.21
CA ALA A 356 1.61 22.76 -5.86
C ALA A 356 1.94 21.74 -6.98
N ASP A 357 0.91 21.30 -7.70
CA ASP A 357 0.99 20.31 -8.80
C ASP A 357 1.38 20.87 -10.16
N ARG A 358 1.89 22.12 -10.19
CA ARG A 358 2.29 22.74 -11.45
C ARG A 358 3.29 21.86 -12.21
N VAL A 359 3.08 21.76 -13.51
CA VAL A 359 4.09 21.17 -14.40
C VAL A 359 5.24 22.18 -14.54
N PRO A 360 6.51 21.82 -14.24
CA PRO A 360 7.61 22.77 -14.28
C PRO A 360 7.84 23.43 -15.65
N THR A 361 7.50 22.75 -16.74
CA THR A 361 7.57 23.30 -18.10
C THR A 361 6.39 24.22 -18.45
N GLY A 362 5.40 24.33 -17.56
CA GLY A 362 4.15 25.02 -17.78
C GLY A 362 3.18 24.22 -18.67
N PRO A 363 1.87 24.53 -18.61
CA PRO A 363 0.86 23.93 -19.49
C PRO A 363 0.88 24.51 -20.92
N VAL A 364 1.63 25.60 -21.15
CA VAL A 364 1.66 26.31 -22.43
C VAL A 364 2.70 25.71 -23.36
N THR A 365 2.28 25.37 -24.58
CA THR A 365 3.21 25.03 -25.67
C THR A 365 3.59 26.32 -26.42
N PRO A 366 4.83 26.84 -26.25
CA PRO A 366 5.22 28.09 -26.89
C PRO A 366 5.29 27.95 -28.41
N GLY A 367 5.01 29.04 -29.12
CA GLY A 367 5.00 29.02 -30.57
C GLY A 367 4.83 30.40 -31.20
N THR A 368 5.20 30.49 -32.48
CA THR A 368 4.89 31.65 -33.33
C THR A 368 3.94 31.20 -34.42
N PHE A 369 2.78 31.83 -34.48
CA PHE A 369 1.69 31.47 -35.39
C PHE A 369 1.42 32.66 -36.31
N THR A 370 1.71 32.50 -37.60
CA THR A 370 1.45 33.53 -38.61
C THR A 370 0.03 33.36 -39.16
N GLY A 371 -0.81 34.35 -38.93
CA GLY A 371 -2.15 34.45 -39.49
C GLY A 371 -2.22 35.39 -40.70
N THR A 372 -3.41 35.52 -41.27
CA THR A 372 -3.67 36.40 -42.44
C THR A 372 -3.44 37.88 -42.13
N TYR A 373 -3.69 38.31 -40.90
CA TYR A 373 -3.69 39.73 -40.49
C TYR A 373 -2.68 40.06 -39.39
N GLY A 374 -1.79 39.14 -39.04
CA GLY A 374 -0.79 39.35 -37.99
C GLY A 374 -0.11 38.07 -37.56
N THR A 375 0.78 38.19 -36.57
CA THR A 375 1.53 37.07 -35.99
C THR A 375 1.27 37.02 -34.49
N LEU A 376 0.86 35.85 -33.99
CA LEU A 376 0.80 35.57 -32.56
C LEU A 376 2.13 34.97 -32.10
N VAL A 377 2.69 35.51 -31.03
CA VAL A 377 3.81 34.90 -30.31
C VAL A 377 3.29 34.50 -28.93
N LEU A 378 3.23 33.20 -28.67
CA LEU A 378 2.88 32.62 -27.38
C LEU A 378 4.16 32.16 -26.69
N ASN A 379 4.48 32.76 -25.55
CA ASN A 379 5.68 32.43 -24.80
C ASN A 379 5.40 31.26 -23.84
N ALA A 380 6.45 30.60 -23.35
CA ALA A 380 6.31 29.45 -22.45
C ALA A 380 5.70 29.83 -21.08
N ASN A 381 5.84 31.09 -20.70
CA ASN A 381 5.26 31.65 -19.48
C ASN A 381 3.82 32.17 -19.69
N GLY A 382 3.19 31.88 -20.84
CA GLY A 382 1.91 32.47 -21.23
C GLY A 382 2.01 33.96 -21.50
#